data_AF-A0A2D7X1L2-F1
#
_entry.id   AF-A0A2D7X1L2-F1
#
_cell.length_a   1.000
_cell.length_b   1.000
_cell.length_c   1.000
_cell.angle_alpha   90.00
_cell.angle_beta   90.00
_cell.angle_gamma   90.00
#
_symmetry.space_group_name_H-M   'P 1'
#
loop_
_entity.id
_entity.type
_entity.pdbx_description
1 polymer ?
#
loop_
_entity_poly.entity_id
_entity_poly.type
_entity_poly.pdbx_seq_one_letter_code
_entity_poly.pdbx_strand_id
1 'polypeptide(L)'
;MTSTYTDNLGIEKPATGDRSGTWGTMTNTNMDIIDRNVSGVGAITLSGTTHTLTTTDGSLSDGQFRVLVLGGSPSGTNTITIDPNDQDKFYFVVNNSGESAIIKQGSGSTVTIADGASDIVFADGAGSGAAVTSLFGPTSAAAAGRTFTAGTITAATAFVPDAADGATLGTTALEFSDLFLADGGVINFGNDQDVTLTHVADTGVTLSAGNNDTTFEIAANISDGTVGPFIKLKQTTGSSAANDLGGQIVFEMESDSDTQFTAGSVHPQATTVTDGSEVSNLIFQTSVSGAPADALILGTPNNNGTKFRVNGTMVDDQGFAQNTAMVFYQETAPTGWTKVTSGIDDKALRVQTGSAGGTTGGSVAFETAFASQTPSGSVTVTVANRTLTVDMLAVHSHSVRGSVAASGGAVFGAGATSGTNTATEGNSDPHNHSATGSFSGSAINLDVAYLNVIVCTKDA
;
A
#
# COMPACT_ATOMS: atom_id res chain seq x y z
N MET A 1 -20.83 -15.78 -103.50
CA MET A 1 -21.46 -15.13 -102.33
C MET A 1 -20.35 -14.64 -101.42
N THR A 2 -20.57 -13.55 -100.70
CA THR A 2 -19.55 -12.96 -99.80
C THR A 2 -19.50 -13.75 -98.48
N SER A 3 -18.30 -14.00 -97.95
CA SER A 3 -18.12 -14.56 -96.60
C SER A 3 -18.76 -13.66 -95.53
N THR A 4 -19.13 -14.26 -94.40
CA THR A 4 -19.57 -13.52 -93.19
C THR A 4 -18.60 -13.81 -92.04
N TYR A 5 -18.80 -13.22 -90.86
CA TYR A 5 -17.91 -13.42 -89.71
C TYR A 5 -18.71 -13.75 -88.45
N THR A 6 -18.11 -14.44 -87.48
CA THR A 6 -18.70 -14.61 -86.14
C THR A 6 -18.75 -13.27 -85.41
N ASP A 7 -19.71 -13.12 -84.50
CA ASP A 7 -20.04 -11.81 -83.92
C ASP A 7 -18.97 -11.32 -82.93
N ASN A 8 -18.32 -12.21 -82.19
CA ASN A 8 -17.40 -11.81 -81.10
C ASN A 8 -15.91 -11.94 -81.48
N LEU A 9 -15.51 -13.07 -82.09
CA LEU A 9 -14.12 -13.39 -82.43
C LEU A 9 -13.73 -12.99 -83.86
N GLY A 10 -14.71 -12.61 -84.70
CA GLY A 10 -14.46 -12.23 -86.09
C GLY A 10 -13.92 -13.38 -86.96
N ILE A 11 -14.30 -14.63 -86.67
CA ILE A 11 -13.86 -15.80 -87.45
C ILE A 11 -14.63 -15.84 -88.77
N GLU A 12 -13.92 -15.99 -89.90
CA GLU A 12 -14.54 -16.04 -91.23
C GLU A 12 -15.40 -17.30 -91.41
N LYS A 13 -16.67 -17.08 -91.77
CA LYS A 13 -17.66 -18.08 -92.14
C LYS A 13 -17.71 -18.21 -93.67
N PRO A 14 -17.36 -19.38 -94.26
CA PRO A 14 -17.48 -19.59 -95.70
C PRO A 14 -18.91 -19.34 -96.21
N ALA A 15 -19.02 -18.78 -97.41
CA ALA A 15 -20.31 -18.52 -98.03
C ALA A 15 -21.04 -19.83 -98.40
N THR A 16 -22.38 -19.84 -98.31
CA THR A 16 -23.20 -21.04 -98.60
C THR A 16 -22.92 -21.55 -100.03
N GLY A 17 -22.52 -22.81 -100.16
CA GLY A 17 -22.20 -23.42 -101.47
C GLY A 17 -20.77 -23.16 -101.98
N ASP A 18 -19.95 -22.37 -101.27
CA ASP A 18 -18.51 -22.28 -101.55
C ASP A 18 -17.77 -23.55 -101.08
N ARG A 19 -16.64 -23.90 -101.72
CA ARG A 19 -15.83 -25.10 -101.43
C ARG A 19 -16.62 -26.43 -101.26
N SER A 20 -17.27 -26.89 -102.33
CA SER A 20 -17.89 -28.23 -102.48
C SER A 20 -19.15 -28.53 -101.65
N GLY A 21 -20.03 -27.53 -101.46
CA GLY A 21 -21.48 -27.75 -101.45
C GLY A 21 -22.14 -28.43 -100.24
N THR A 22 -21.39 -28.88 -99.23
CA THR A 22 -21.99 -29.58 -98.07
C THR A 22 -21.53 -29.05 -96.71
N TRP A 23 -20.40 -28.36 -96.65
CA TRP A 23 -19.74 -28.00 -95.38
C TRP A 23 -20.11 -26.61 -94.85
N GLY A 24 -20.56 -25.68 -95.71
CA GLY A 24 -20.76 -24.27 -95.33
C GLY A 24 -21.68 -24.09 -94.12
N THR A 25 -22.85 -24.73 -94.10
CA THR A 25 -23.80 -24.56 -92.99
C THR A 25 -23.29 -25.17 -91.68
N MET A 26 -22.80 -26.41 -91.70
CA MET A 26 -22.32 -27.08 -90.48
C MET A 26 -21.06 -26.42 -89.92
N THR A 27 -20.12 -26.04 -90.80
CA THR A 27 -18.92 -25.29 -90.40
C THR A 27 -19.30 -23.95 -89.80
N ASN A 28 -20.22 -23.20 -90.43
CA ASN A 28 -20.64 -21.89 -89.91
C ASN A 28 -21.30 -22.03 -88.53
N THR A 29 -22.18 -23.01 -88.33
CA THR A 29 -22.77 -23.30 -87.02
C THR A 29 -21.70 -23.64 -85.98
N ASN A 30 -20.72 -24.48 -86.32
CA ASN A 30 -19.62 -24.81 -85.40
C ASN A 30 -18.76 -23.59 -85.05
N MET A 31 -18.51 -22.68 -86.00
CA MET A 31 -17.80 -21.43 -85.73
C MET A 31 -18.61 -20.53 -84.80
N ASP A 32 -19.93 -20.42 -85.00
CA ASP A 32 -20.80 -19.65 -84.10
C ASP A 32 -20.87 -20.27 -82.69
N ILE A 33 -20.86 -21.61 -82.58
CA ILE A 33 -20.77 -22.32 -81.29
C ILE A 33 -19.43 -22.01 -80.60
N ILE A 34 -18.31 -22.08 -81.33
CA ILE A 34 -16.97 -21.79 -80.76
C ILE A 34 -16.91 -20.34 -80.29
N ASP A 35 -17.38 -19.40 -81.11
CA ASP A 35 -17.44 -17.98 -80.79
C ASP A 35 -18.16 -17.71 -79.46
N ARG A 36 -19.34 -18.34 -79.31
CA ARG A 36 -20.15 -18.28 -78.10
C ARG A 36 -19.45 -18.87 -76.88
N ASN A 37 -18.80 -20.02 -77.06
CA ASN A 37 -18.12 -20.74 -75.99
C ASN A 37 -16.84 -20.05 -75.50
N VAL A 38 -16.27 -19.14 -76.27
CA VAL A 38 -15.01 -18.46 -75.92
C VAL A 38 -15.25 -17.03 -75.45
N SER A 39 -16.14 -16.29 -76.11
CA SER A 39 -16.34 -14.86 -75.79
C SER A 39 -17.81 -14.41 -75.82
N GLY A 40 -18.75 -15.34 -75.96
CA GLY A 40 -20.18 -15.01 -75.93
C GLY A 40 -20.66 -14.63 -74.53
N VAL A 41 -21.42 -13.54 -74.46
CA VAL A 41 -22.22 -13.14 -73.29
C VAL A 41 -23.70 -13.40 -73.59
N GLY A 42 -24.34 -14.24 -72.76
CA GLY A 42 -25.74 -14.61 -72.90
C GLY A 42 -26.63 -13.79 -71.97
N ALA A 43 -27.63 -13.10 -72.52
CA ALA A 43 -28.69 -12.46 -71.74
C ALA A 43 -29.83 -13.47 -71.50
N ILE A 44 -29.90 -14.03 -70.29
CA ILE A 44 -30.88 -15.06 -69.93
C ILE A 44 -32.05 -14.41 -69.20
N THR A 45 -33.22 -14.41 -69.82
CA THR A 45 -34.44 -13.84 -69.21
C THR A 45 -35.14 -14.89 -68.36
N LEU A 46 -35.18 -14.66 -67.04
CA LEU A 46 -35.83 -15.53 -66.08
C LEU A 46 -37.29 -15.14 -65.86
N SER A 47 -38.12 -16.16 -65.68
CA SER A 47 -39.54 -16.03 -65.31
C SER A 47 -39.96 -17.21 -64.42
N GLY A 48 -41.03 -17.05 -63.65
CA GLY A 48 -41.47 -18.06 -62.68
C GLY A 48 -40.36 -18.39 -61.67
N THR A 49 -40.20 -19.65 -61.31
CA THR A 49 -39.23 -20.12 -60.30
C THR A 49 -38.24 -21.18 -60.85
N THR A 50 -38.29 -21.50 -62.14
CA THR A 50 -37.41 -22.49 -62.76
C THR A 50 -37.02 -22.07 -64.17
N HIS A 51 -35.80 -22.40 -64.57
CA HIS A 51 -35.30 -22.23 -65.93
C HIS A 51 -34.39 -23.41 -66.28
N THR A 52 -34.37 -23.84 -67.53
CA THR A 52 -33.45 -24.89 -67.99
C THR A 52 -32.46 -24.25 -68.96
N LEU A 53 -31.18 -24.30 -68.60
CA LEU A 53 -30.08 -23.82 -69.42
C LEU A 53 -29.55 -24.98 -70.26
N THR A 54 -30.05 -25.09 -71.49
CA THR A 54 -29.76 -26.24 -72.36
C THR A 54 -28.51 -26.03 -73.22
N THR A 55 -27.66 -27.05 -73.28
CA THR A 55 -26.63 -27.22 -74.31
C THR A 55 -27.09 -28.27 -75.32
N THR A 56 -27.38 -27.86 -76.55
CA THR A 56 -27.79 -28.79 -77.62
C THR A 56 -26.61 -29.09 -78.54
N ASP A 57 -26.50 -30.35 -78.98
CA ASP A 57 -25.46 -30.76 -79.93
C ASP A 57 -25.75 -30.23 -81.33
N GLY A 58 -24.73 -29.65 -81.96
CA GLY A 58 -24.77 -29.21 -83.36
C GLY A 58 -25.73 -28.05 -83.67
N SER A 59 -26.30 -27.40 -82.65
CA SER A 59 -27.13 -26.20 -82.82
C SER A 59 -26.79 -25.16 -81.74
N LEU A 60 -27.14 -23.90 -82.00
CA LEU A 60 -26.89 -22.81 -81.06
C LEU A 60 -27.86 -22.90 -79.89
N SER A 61 -27.35 -22.86 -78.66
CA SER A 61 -28.16 -22.87 -77.44
C SER A 61 -27.51 -22.03 -76.34
N ASP A 62 -28.28 -21.68 -75.31
CA ASP A 62 -27.83 -20.73 -74.28
C ASP A 62 -26.82 -21.33 -73.30
N GLY A 63 -26.84 -22.64 -73.07
CA GLY A 63 -25.85 -23.33 -72.23
C GLY A 63 -24.41 -23.30 -72.76
N GLN A 64 -24.20 -22.77 -73.97
CA GLN A 64 -22.89 -22.58 -74.60
C GLN A 64 -22.20 -21.26 -74.19
N PHE A 65 -22.93 -20.27 -73.68
CA PHE A 65 -22.34 -19.00 -73.24
C PHE A 65 -21.47 -19.21 -72.00
N ARG A 66 -20.33 -18.51 -71.89
CA ARG A 66 -19.49 -18.57 -70.65
C ARG A 66 -19.82 -17.48 -69.66
N VAL A 67 -20.42 -16.40 -70.11
CA VAL A 67 -20.95 -15.35 -69.24
C VAL A 67 -22.46 -15.36 -69.34
N LEU A 68 -23.14 -15.55 -68.22
CA LEU A 68 -24.58 -15.54 -68.10
C LEU A 68 -25.00 -14.26 -67.38
N VAL A 69 -25.68 -13.37 -68.08
CA VAL A 69 -26.31 -12.18 -67.50
C VAL A 69 -27.77 -12.49 -67.31
N LEU A 70 -28.15 -12.75 -66.05
CA LEU A 70 -29.51 -13.11 -65.69
C LEU A 70 -30.34 -11.84 -65.49
N GLY A 71 -31.46 -11.74 -66.20
CA GLY A 71 -32.42 -10.64 -66.07
C GLY A 71 -33.85 -11.18 -65.97
N GLY A 72 -34.83 -10.29 -66.13
CA GLY A 72 -36.25 -10.63 -66.10
C GLY A 72 -36.94 -10.21 -64.81
N SER A 73 -38.03 -10.89 -64.47
CA SER A 73 -38.82 -10.64 -63.25
C SER A 73 -39.45 -11.96 -62.78
N PRO A 74 -38.63 -12.92 -62.31
CA PRO A 74 -39.11 -14.16 -61.72
C PRO A 74 -39.97 -13.86 -60.49
N SER A 75 -40.90 -14.76 -60.17
CA SER A 75 -41.87 -14.56 -59.06
C SER A 75 -41.33 -14.98 -57.69
N GLY A 76 -40.02 -15.18 -57.59
CA GLY A 76 -39.27 -15.71 -56.44
C GLY A 76 -37.97 -16.35 -56.92
N THR A 77 -37.22 -16.96 -55.99
CA THR A 77 -35.94 -17.63 -56.30
C THR A 77 -36.07 -18.59 -57.49
N ASN A 78 -35.24 -18.38 -58.52
CA ASN A 78 -35.29 -19.15 -59.76
C ASN A 78 -34.22 -20.25 -59.78
N THR A 79 -34.61 -21.51 -59.97
CA THR A 79 -33.65 -22.62 -60.14
C THR A 79 -33.32 -22.81 -61.61
N ILE A 80 -32.08 -22.46 -61.98
CA ILE A 80 -31.50 -22.67 -63.29
C ILE A 80 -30.84 -24.06 -63.32
N THR A 81 -31.43 -24.98 -64.09
CA THR A 81 -30.91 -26.34 -64.27
C THR A 81 -30.09 -26.42 -65.55
N ILE A 82 -28.79 -26.71 -65.41
CA ILE A 82 -27.88 -27.00 -66.52
C ILE A 82 -28.23 -28.38 -67.07
N ASP A 83 -28.53 -28.43 -68.37
CA ASP A 83 -28.88 -29.65 -69.10
C ASP A 83 -28.06 -29.72 -70.41
N PRO A 84 -27.51 -30.87 -70.81
CA PRO A 84 -27.45 -32.14 -70.08
C PRO A 84 -26.64 -32.11 -68.78
N ASN A 85 -26.91 -33.07 -67.89
CA ASN A 85 -26.22 -33.18 -66.60
C ASN A 85 -24.89 -33.95 -66.66
N ASP A 86 -24.50 -34.44 -67.83
CA ASP A 86 -23.26 -35.18 -68.09
C ASP A 86 -22.18 -34.33 -68.76
N GLN A 87 -22.37 -33.01 -68.81
CA GLN A 87 -21.43 -32.07 -69.41
C GLN A 87 -20.74 -31.21 -68.36
N ASP A 88 -19.41 -31.20 -68.37
CA ASP A 88 -18.63 -30.27 -67.55
C ASP A 88 -18.84 -28.84 -68.04
N LYS A 89 -19.17 -27.93 -67.12
CA LYS A 89 -19.39 -26.51 -67.45
C LYS A 89 -18.66 -25.57 -66.52
N PHE A 90 -18.38 -24.39 -67.05
CA PHE A 90 -17.79 -23.28 -66.34
C PHE A 90 -18.50 -22.01 -66.78
N TYR A 91 -19.00 -21.23 -65.82
CA TYR A 91 -19.77 -20.01 -66.06
C TYR A 91 -19.33 -18.88 -65.14
N PHE A 92 -19.22 -17.68 -65.70
CA PHE A 92 -19.33 -16.43 -64.97
C PHE A 92 -20.81 -16.03 -64.97
N VAL A 93 -21.39 -15.81 -63.80
CA VAL A 93 -22.81 -15.47 -63.68
C VAL A 93 -22.93 -14.11 -63.04
N VAL A 94 -23.75 -13.25 -63.65
CA VAL A 94 -24.15 -11.95 -63.11
C VAL A 94 -25.66 -11.99 -62.95
N ASN A 95 -26.16 -11.92 -61.71
CA ASN A 95 -27.58 -11.96 -61.44
C ASN A 95 -28.14 -10.55 -61.22
N ASN A 96 -29.01 -10.11 -62.12
CA ASN A 96 -29.75 -8.85 -62.02
C ASN A 96 -31.23 -9.09 -62.37
N SER A 97 -31.75 -10.23 -61.96
CA SER A 97 -33.11 -10.67 -62.28
C SER A 97 -34.16 -10.17 -61.29
N GLY A 98 -33.77 -9.58 -60.16
CA GLY A 98 -34.66 -9.13 -59.09
C GLY A 98 -34.90 -10.17 -57.99
N GLU A 99 -34.43 -11.41 -58.16
CA GLU A 99 -34.52 -12.50 -57.19
C GLU A 99 -33.21 -13.31 -57.18
N SER A 100 -33.02 -14.17 -56.17
CA SER A 100 -31.88 -15.11 -56.16
C SER A 100 -32.00 -16.15 -57.29
N ALA A 101 -30.87 -16.56 -57.86
CA ALA A 101 -30.78 -17.63 -58.84
C ALA A 101 -29.99 -18.82 -58.27
N ILE A 102 -30.57 -20.02 -58.32
CA ILE A 102 -29.91 -21.27 -57.93
C ILE A 102 -29.39 -21.93 -59.19
N ILE A 103 -28.07 -22.06 -59.34
CA ILE A 103 -27.45 -22.85 -60.41
C ILE A 103 -27.34 -24.30 -59.94
N LYS A 104 -27.92 -25.19 -60.74
CA LYS A 104 -28.01 -26.63 -60.45
C LYS A 104 -27.61 -27.44 -61.67
N GLN A 105 -26.93 -28.56 -61.45
CA GLN A 105 -26.78 -29.65 -62.41
C GLN A 105 -27.09 -30.94 -61.66
N GLY A 106 -27.73 -31.93 -62.28
CA GLY A 106 -28.00 -33.22 -61.62
C GLY A 106 -28.74 -33.11 -60.28
N SER A 107 -28.38 -33.98 -59.33
CA SER A 107 -28.94 -34.06 -57.97
C SER A 107 -27.96 -33.65 -56.86
N GLY A 108 -26.72 -33.29 -57.20
CA GLY A 108 -25.69 -32.89 -56.27
C GLY A 108 -25.84 -31.45 -55.75
N SER A 109 -24.73 -30.90 -55.25
CA SER A 109 -24.68 -29.55 -54.68
C SER A 109 -25.10 -28.48 -55.68
N THR A 110 -25.64 -27.38 -55.15
CA THR A 110 -26.07 -26.21 -55.95
C THR A 110 -25.41 -24.95 -55.43
N VAL A 111 -25.37 -23.91 -56.27
CA VAL A 111 -24.85 -22.60 -55.88
C VAL A 111 -25.98 -21.59 -55.99
N THR A 112 -26.22 -20.83 -54.91
CA THR A 112 -27.19 -19.73 -54.90
C THR A 112 -26.46 -18.41 -55.09
N ILE A 113 -26.89 -17.62 -56.06
CA ILE A 113 -26.36 -16.31 -56.37
C ILE A 113 -27.48 -15.29 -56.12
N ALA A 114 -27.29 -14.43 -55.12
CA ALA A 114 -28.27 -13.41 -54.76
C ALA A 114 -28.49 -12.41 -55.91
N ASP A 115 -29.61 -11.70 -55.89
CA ASP A 115 -29.80 -10.57 -56.83
C ASP A 115 -28.73 -9.50 -56.59
N GLY A 116 -28.26 -8.89 -57.68
CA GLY A 116 -27.15 -7.93 -57.70
C GLY A 116 -25.76 -8.56 -57.49
N ALA A 117 -25.65 -9.87 -57.27
CA ALA A 117 -24.38 -10.55 -57.06
C ALA A 117 -23.86 -11.23 -58.34
N SER A 118 -22.56 -11.53 -58.32
CA SER A 118 -21.88 -12.30 -59.36
C SER A 118 -21.09 -13.44 -58.74
N ASP A 119 -20.98 -14.55 -59.46
CA ASP A 119 -20.17 -15.69 -59.04
C ASP A 119 -19.54 -16.39 -60.24
N ILE A 120 -18.50 -17.17 -59.98
CA ILE A 120 -17.93 -18.12 -60.93
C ILE A 120 -18.27 -19.51 -60.46
N VAL A 121 -18.95 -20.27 -61.31
CA VAL A 121 -19.39 -21.62 -60.97
C VAL A 121 -18.82 -22.65 -61.94
N PHE A 122 -18.47 -23.80 -61.37
CA PHE A 122 -18.05 -25.00 -62.09
C PHE A 122 -19.09 -26.10 -61.86
N ALA A 123 -19.53 -26.75 -62.93
CA ALA A 123 -20.42 -27.90 -62.91
C ALA A 123 -19.65 -29.14 -63.40
N ASP A 124 -19.70 -30.23 -62.66
CA ASP A 124 -18.78 -31.37 -62.80
C ASP A 124 -19.25 -32.48 -63.75
N GLY A 125 -20.42 -32.33 -64.39
CA GLY A 125 -20.88 -33.26 -65.41
C GLY A 125 -21.02 -34.71 -64.96
N ALA A 126 -21.15 -35.00 -63.66
CA ALA A 126 -21.20 -36.39 -63.16
C ALA A 126 -22.54 -37.14 -63.43
N GLY A 127 -23.33 -36.67 -64.41
CA GLY A 127 -24.63 -37.22 -64.76
C GLY A 127 -25.68 -36.96 -63.69
N SER A 128 -26.37 -38.02 -63.24
CA SER A 128 -27.40 -37.89 -62.20
C SER A 128 -26.86 -37.28 -60.90
N GLY A 129 -25.60 -37.56 -60.55
CA GLY A 129 -24.95 -37.06 -59.34
C GLY A 129 -24.23 -35.71 -59.51
N ALA A 130 -24.34 -35.07 -60.68
CA ALA A 130 -23.61 -33.85 -60.97
C ALA A 130 -23.84 -32.77 -59.92
N ALA A 131 -22.82 -31.97 -59.65
CA ALA A 131 -22.81 -30.92 -58.65
C ALA A 131 -22.24 -29.62 -59.23
N VAL A 132 -22.71 -28.50 -58.68
CA VAL A 132 -22.19 -27.17 -58.97
C VAL A 132 -21.41 -26.65 -57.78
N THR A 133 -20.22 -26.13 -58.04
CA THR A 133 -19.29 -25.56 -57.05
C THR A 133 -19.02 -24.10 -57.37
N SER A 134 -19.07 -23.24 -56.36
CA SER A 134 -18.68 -21.84 -56.44
C SER A 134 -17.16 -21.71 -56.27
N LEU A 135 -16.52 -20.92 -57.13
CA LEU A 135 -15.07 -20.68 -57.07
C LEU A 135 -14.71 -19.56 -56.08
N PHE A 136 -15.66 -18.67 -55.79
CA PHE A 136 -15.53 -17.70 -54.71
C PHE A 136 -16.04 -18.27 -53.38
N GLY A 137 -16.91 -19.28 -53.42
CA GLY A 137 -17.33 -20.07 -52.28
C GLY A 137 -17.94 -19.25 -51.14
N PRO A 138 -18.23 -19.89 -50.01
CA PRO A 138 -18.57 -19.17 -48.79
C PRO A 138 -17.33 -18.55 -48.10
N THR A 139 -16.13 -18.59 -48.69
CA THR A 139 -14.86 -18.24 -48.01
C THR A 139 -14.00 -17.23 -48.76
N SER A 140 -14.40 -16.70 -49.91
CA SER A 140 -13.70 -15.57 -50.54
C SER A 140 -13.91 -14.30 -49.72
N ALA A 141 -12.80 -13.69 -49.29
CA ALA A 141 -12.69 -12.45 -48.50
C ALA A 141 -13.16 -11.16 -49.23
N ALA A 142 -14.06 -11.26 -50.21
CA ALA A 142 -14.41 -10.16 -51.11
C ALA A 142 -15.84 -9.63 -50.96
N ALA A 143 -16.56 -9.93 -49.87
CA ALA A 143 -17.88 -9.34 -49.63
C ALA A 143 -18.06 -8.94 -48.17
N ALA A 144 -18.53 -7.72 -47.94
CA ALA A 144 -18.85 -7.15 -46.65
C ALA A 144 -19.74 -8.08 -45.80
N GLY A 145 -19.55 -8.08 -44.47
CA GLY A 145 -20.43 -8.77 -43.53
C GLY A 145 -20.24 -10.28 -43.39
N ARG A 146 -19.09 -10.83 -43.81
CA ARG A 146 -18.80 -12.27 -43.69
C ARG A 146 -17.66 -12.54 -42.70
N THR A 147 -17.72 -13.71 -42.06
CA THR A 147 -16.66 -14.21 -41.17
C THR A 147 -15.48 -14.73 -41.99
N PHE A 148 -14.27 -14.23 -41.69
CA PHE A 148 -13.03 -14.74 -42.26
C PHE A 148 -12.34 -15.67 -41.26
N THR A 149 -12.10 -16.92 -41.66
CA THR A 149 -11.42 -17.91 -40.83
C THR A 149 -10.15 -18.36 -41.53
N ALA A 150 -9.01 -18.13 -40.90
CA ALA A 150 -7.70 -18.59 -41.35
C ALA A 150 -6.88 -19.08 -40.15
N GLY A 151 -5.93 -19.99 -40.39
CA GLY A 151 -5.05 -20.48 -39.32
C GLY A 151 -4.11 -19.39 -38.76
N THR A 152 -3.67 -18.46 -39.60
CA THR A 152 -2.88 -17.30 -39.20
C THR A 152 -3.29 -16.11 -40.06
N ILE A 153 -3.44 -14.95 -39.41
CA ILE A 153 -3.77 -13.69 -40.05
C ILE A 153 -2.59 -12.75 -39.82
N THR A 154 -1.95 -12.30 -40.90
CA THR A 154 -0.88 -11.30 -40.86
C THR A 154 -1.40 -9.98 -41.40
N ALA A 155 -1.44 -8.94 -40.58
CA ALA A 155 -1.67 -7.57 -41.04
C ALA A 155 -0.33 -6.91 -41.40
N ALA A 156 -0.20 -6.39 -42.62
CA ALA A 156 1.00 -5.67 -43.03
C ALA A 156 1.12 -4.27 -42.37
N THR A 157 -0.02 -3.69 -41.97
CA THR A 157 -0.09 -2.35 -41.39
C THR A 157 -0.94 -2.31 -40.13
N ALA A 158 -2.26 -2.47 -40.23
CA ALA A 158 -3.19 -2.34 -39.12
C ALA A 158 -4.47 -3.16 -39.33
N PHE A 159 -5.15 -3.45 -38.22
CA PHE A 159 -6.57 -3.81 -38.20
C PHE A 159 -7.36 -2.55 -37.84
N VAL A 160 -8.24 -2.08 -38.74
CA VAL A 160 -8.95 -0.80 -38.59
C VAL A 160 -10.46 -1.08 -38.51
N PRO A 161 -11.13 -0.73 -37.41
CA PRO A 161 -12.59 -0.74 -37.32
C PRO A 161 -13.23 0.20 -38.35
N ASP A 162 -14.44 -0.12 -38.81
CA ASP A 162 -15.20 0.71 -39.75
C ASP A 162 -15.77 1.99 -39.13
N ALA A 163 -15.86 2.05 -37.80
CA ALA A 163 -16.20 3.23 -37.01
C ALA A 163 -15.54 3.19 -35.62
N ALA A 164 -15.50 4.33 -34.93
CA ALA A 164 -15.16 4.37 -33.51
C ALA A 164 -16.16 3.51 -32.73
N ASP A 165 -15.65 2.61 -31.88
CA ASP A 165 -16.45 1.60 -31.17
C ASP A 165 -17.27 0.66 -32.11
N GLY A 166 -16.86 0.54 -33.38
CA GLY A 166 -17.58 -0.24 -34.40
C GLY A 166 -17.21 -1.74 -34.45
N ALA A 167 -16.03 -2.11 -33.95
CA ALA A 167 -15.54 -3.49 -33.96
C ALA A 167 -14.84 -3.85 -32.64
N THR A 168 -15.04 -5.09 -32.19
CA THR A 168 -14.39 -5.64 -30.99
C THR A 168 -13.18 -6.49 -31.35
N LEU A 169 -12.23 -6.60 -30.43
CA LEU A 169 -11.21 -7.64 -30.44
C LEU A 169 -11.68 -8.81 -29.56
N GLY A 170 -12.09 -9.90 -30.20
CA GLY A 170 -12.69 -11.04 -29.51
C GLY A 170 -14.15 -10.82 -29.11
N THR A 171 -14.70 -11.75 -28.35
CA THR A 171 -16.08 -11.72 -27.83
C THR A 171 -16.13 -12.30 -26.41
N THR A 172 -17.29 -12.26 -25.75
CA THR A 172 -17.50 -12.86 -24.42
C THR A 172 -17.42 -14.40 -24.38
N ALA A 173 -17.26 -15.05 -25.54
CA ALA A 173 -17.16 -16.51 -25.64
C ALA A 173 -15.94 -16.96 -26.46
N LEU A 174 -15.17 -16.02 -27.00
CA LEU A 174 -14.02 -16.27 -27.86
C LEU A 174 -12.95 -15.24 -27.55
N GLU A 175 -12.06 -15.60 -26.63
CA GLU A 175 -10.98 -14.77 -26.14
C GLU A 175 -9.67 -15.03 -26.92
N PHE A 176 -8.81 -14.01 -26.95
CA PHE A 176 -7.40 -14.23 -27.31
C PHE A 176 -6.67 -14.87 -26.13
N SER A 177 -5.77 -15.80 -26.42
CA SER A 177 -4.89 -16.37 -25.39
C SER A 177 -3.95 -15.32 -24.81
N ASP A 178 -3.30 -14.55 -25.69
CA ASP A 178 -2.20 -13.65 -25.35
C ASP A 178 -2.22 -12.36 -26.20
N LEU A 179 -1.58 -11.31 -25.68
CA LEU A 179 -1.33 -10.05 -26.36
C LEU A 179 0.18 -9.74 -26.33
N PHE A 180 0.80 -9.67 -27.51
CA PHE A 180 2.21 -9.30 -27.66
C PHE A 180 2.32 -7.91 -28.28
N LEU A 181 2.95 -6.98 -27.55
CA LEU A 181 3.22 -5.61 -28.00
C LEU A 181 4.73 -5.39 -28.05
N ALA A 182 5.20 -4.57 -28.99
CA ALA A 182 6.59 -4.17 -29.05
C ALA A 182 6.95 -3.19 -27.91
N ASP A 183 8.24 -2.93 -27.72
CA ASP A 183 8.73 -1.90 -26.82
C ASP A 183 8.15 -0.53 -27.17
N GLY A 184 7.66 0.20 -26.16
CA GLY A 184 6.92 1.45 -26.36
C GLY A 184 5.49 1.26 -26.87
N GLY A 185 4.98 0.02 -26.97
CA GLY A 185 3.60 -0.25 -27.31
C GLY A 185 2.62 0.41 -26.33
N VAL A 186 1.53 0.96 -26.87
CA VAL A 186 0.51 1.69 -26.12
C VAL A 186 -0.86 1.07 -26.37
N ILE A 187 -1.60 0.83 -25.30
CA ILE A 187 -3.05 0.59 -25.37
C ILE A 187 -3.74 1.91 -25.06
N ASN A 188 -4.50 2.42 -26.03
CA ASN A 188 -5.28 3.66 -25.90
C ASN A 188 -6.72 3.30 -25.55
N PHE A 189 -7.25 3.89 -24.49
CA PHE A 189 -8.62 3.71 -24.03
C PHE A 189 -9.43 4.99 -24.28
N GLY A 190 -10.74 4.83 -24.45
CA GLY A 190 -11.65 5.94 -24.72
C GLY A 190 -11.70 6.34 -26.19
N ASN A 191 -12.81 6.97 -26.58
CA ASN A 191 -13.02 7.47 -27.95
C ASN A 191 -12.12 8.67 -28.28
N ASP A 192 -11.59 9.33 -27.26
CA ASP A 192 -10.66 10.46 -27.30
C ASP A 192 -9.22 10.08 -26.92
N GLN A 193 -8.94 8.81 -26.63
CA GLN A 193 -7.59 8.28 -26.35
C GLN A 193 -6.87 9.00 -25.20
N ASP A 194 -7.62 9.41 -24.18
CA ASP A 194 -7.11 10.18 -23.06
C ASP A 194 -6.40 9.31 -22.00
N VAL A 195 -6.85 8.06 -21.83
CA VAL A 195 -6.23 7.08 -20.92
C VAL A 195 -5.37 6.10 -21.70
N THR A 196 -4.12 5.92 -21.26
CA THR A 196 -3.15 5.03 -21.91
C THR A 196 -2.50 4.08 -20.93
N LEU A 197 -2.24 2.85 -21.40
CA LEU A 197 -1.32 1.90 -20.75
C LEU A 197 -0.12 1.72 -21.67
N THR A 198 1.04 2.23 -21.23
CA THR A 198 2.24 2.31 -22.04
C THR A 198 3.32 1.37 -21.51
N HIS A 199 3.85 0.49 -22.36
CA HIS A 199 5.02 -0.29 -22.04
C HIS A 199 6.27 0.59 -22.04
N VAL A 200 7.02 0.58 -20.94
CA VAL A 200 8.31 1.26 -20.79
C VAL A 200 9.40 0.20 -20.87
N ALA A 201 10.18 0.23 -21.95
CA ALA A 201 11.22 -0.76 -22.25
C ALA A 201 12.11 -1.02 -21.03
N ASP A 202 12.33 -2.31 -20.74
CA ASP A 202 13.16 -2.83 -19.66
C ASP A 202 12.83 -2.34 -18.24
N THR A 203 11.73 -1.61 -18.04
CA THR A 203 11.44 -0.91 -16.78
C THR A 203 10.07 -1.28 -16.22
N GLY A 204 9.01 -1.22 -17.02
CA GLY A 204 7.66 -1.50 -16.53
C GLY A 204 6.53 -0.99 -17.41
N VAL A 205 5.44 -0.55 -16.76
CA VAL A 205 4.22 -0.09 -17.42
C VAL A 205 3.72 1.17 -16.73
N THR A 206 3.33 2.16 -17.53
CA THR A 206 2.76 3.43 -17.05
C THR A 206 1.28 3.51 -17.41
N LEU A 207 0.45 3.84 -16.43
CA LEU A 207 -0.93 4.29 -16.63
C LEU A 207 -0.96 5.82 -16.57
N SER A 208 -1.56 6.48 -17.56
CA SER A 208 -1.67 7.93 -17.61
C SER A 208 -3.00 8.36 -18.23
N ALA A 209 -3.60 9.44 -17.72
CA ALA A 209 -4.83 10.05 -18.21
C ALA A 209 -4.64 11.50 -18.71
N GLY A 210 -3.40 11.92 -19.00
CA GLY A 210 -3.11 13.28 -19.49
C GLY A 210 -3.58 14.37 -18.53
N ASN A 211 -4.54 15.20 -18.96
CA ASN A 211 -5.12 16.28 -18.15
C ASN A 211 -6.23 15.82 -17.18
N ASN A 212 -6.58 14.53 -17.20
CA ASN A 212 -7.61 13.94 -16.35
C ASN A 212 -6.99 13.29 -15.11
N ASP A 213 -7.82 13.01 -14.11
CA ASP A 213 -7.40 12.25 -12.94
C ASP A 213 -6.97 10.83 -13.35
N THR A 214 -5.72 10.48 -13.04
CA THR A 214 -5.20 9.13 -13.29
C THR A 214 -5.40 8.28 -12.04
N THR A 215 -6.24 7.24 -12.12
CA THR A 215 -6.54 6.35 -10.99
C THR A 215 -6.17 4.91 -11.29
N PHE A 216 -5.47 4.24 -10.37
CA PHE A 216 -5.34 2.78 -10.35
C PHE A 216 -6.20 2.22 -9.22
N GLU A 217 -7.39 1.73 -9.55
CA GLU A 217 -8.33 1.15 -8.59
C GLU A 217 -8.25 -0.38 -8.62
N ILE A 218 -8.17 -1.01 -7.44
CA ILE A 218 -8.32 -2.46 -7.28
C ILE A 218 -9.56 -2.72 -6.44
N ALA A 219 -10.65 -3.11 -7.09
CA ALA A 219 -11.94 -3.33 -6.45
C ALA A 219 -12.36 -4.80 -6.53
N ALA A 220 -13.07 -5.26 -5.50
CA ALA A 220 -13.78 -6.55 -5.52
C ALA A 220 -15.28 -6.28 -5.29
N ASN A 221 -16.10 -6.64 -6.26
CA ASN A 221 -17.57 -6.54 -6.18
C ASN A 221 -18.15 -7.94 -5.88
N ILE A 222 -18.18 -8.32 -4.60
CA ILE A 222 -18.55 -9.67 -4.14
C ILE A 222 -19.72 -9.61 -3.18
N SER A 223 -20.70 -10.50 -3.36
CA SER A 223 -21.93 -10.52 -2.55
C SER A 223 -21.73 -11.10 -1.14
N ASP A 224 -20.74 -11.99 -0.96
CA ASP A 224 -20.38 -12.55 0.35
C ASP A 224 -18.95 -13.13 0.29
N GLY A 225 -17.96 -12.36 0.75
CA GLY A 225 -16.57 -12.80 0.75
C GLY A 225 -15.79 -12.30 1.96
N THR A 226 -14.91 -13.16 2.48
CA THR A 226 -14.12 -12.88 3.70
C THR A 226 -12.84 -12.09 3.40
N VAL A 227 -12.40 -12.02 2.14
CA VAL A 227 -11.13 -11.39 1.74
C VAL A 227 -11.36 -10.43 0.58
N GLY A 228 -10.89 -9.19 0.73
CA GLY A 228 -10.90 -8.17 -0.32
C GLY A 228 -9.68 -8.22 -1.25
N PRO A 229 -9.54 -7.25 -2.18
CA PRO A 229 -8.39 -7.18 -3.07
C PRO A 229 -7.10 -6.87 -2.30
N PHE A 230 -5.95 -7.31 -2.83
CA PHE A 230 -4.63 -7.05 -2.24
C PHE A 230 -3.58 -6.78 -3.34
N ILE A 231 -2.58 -5.98 -3.01
CA ILE A 231 -1.37 -5.80 -3.82
C ILE A 231 -0.26 -6.69 -3.25
N LYS A 232 0.41 -7.46 -4.11
CA LYS A 232 1.61 -8.23 -3.76
C LYS A 232 2.80 -7.70 -4.53
N LEU A 233 3.71 -7.07 -3.83
CA LEU A 233 4.98 -6.59 -4.38
C LEU A 233 6.08 -7.55 -3.95
N LYS A 234 6.69 -8.26 -4.90
CA LYS A 234 7.68 -9.31 -4.62
C LYS A 234 9.02 -8.94 -5.24
N GLN A 235 10.07 -9.00 -4.45
CA GLN A 235 11.43 -9.13 -4.94
C GLN A 235 11.79 -10.62 -4.95
N THR A 236 12.22 -11.16 -6.09
CA THR A 236 12.75 -12.53 -6.17
C THR A 236 14.22 -12.45 -6.48
N THR A 237 15.07 -12.81 -5.52
CA THR A 237 16.52 -12.84 -5.70
C THR A 237 17.04 -14.22 -5.33
N GLY A 238 18.16 -14.63 -5.94
CA GLY A 238 18.88 -15.84 -5.53
C GLY A 238 19.89 -15.58 -4.41
N SER A 239 19.86 -14.40 -3.79
CA SER A 239 20.92 -13.92 -2.89
C SER A 239 20.38 -12.97 -1.82
N SER A 240 19.25 -13.32 -1.21
CA SER A 240 18.67 -12.52 -0.12
C SER A 240 19.67 -12.34 1.02
N ALA A 241 19.81 -11.11 1.49
CA ALA A 241 20.71 -10.71 2.57
C ALA A 241 19.99 -9.80 3.58
N ALA A 242 20.60 -9.62 4.74
CA ALA A 242 20.14 -8.60 5.68
C ALA A 242 20.28 -7.20 5.07
N ASN A 243 19.27 -6.36 5.30
CA ASN A 243 19.04 -5.02 4.76
C ASN A 243 18.50 -4.96 3.32
N ASP A 244 18.24 -6.09 2.66
CA ASP A 244 17.55 -6.10 1.37
C ASP A 244 16.13 -5.54 1.51
N LEU A 245 15.72 -4.72 0.53
CA LEU A 245 14.37 -4.18 0.43
C LEU A 245 13.48 -5.13 -0.35
N GLY A 246 12.26 -5.35 0.12
CA GLY A 246 11.24 -6.04 -0.67
C GLY A 246 10.60 -5.12 -1.71
N GLY A 247 9.40 -5.48 -2.15
CA GLY A 247 8.64 -4.65 -3.08
C GLY A 247 8.24 -3.31 -2.46
N GLN A 248 8.32 -2.22 -3.23
CA GLN A 248 8.20 -0.86 -2.72
C GLN A 248 7.01 -0.12 -3.35
N ILE A 249 6.39 0.75 -2.57
CA ILE A 249 5.52 1.82 -3.06
C ILE A 249 6.34 3.10 -3.00
N VAL A 250 6.47 3.80 -4.13
CA VAL A 250 7.29 5.01 -4.26
C VAL A 250 6.37 6.19 -4.56
N PHE A 251 6.59 7.29 -3.85
CA PHE A 251 5.89 8.55 -4.08
C PHE A 251 6.86 9.55 -4.69
N GLU A 252 6.60 9.94 -5.93
CA GLU A 252 7.39 10.92 -6.65
C GLU A 252 6.65 12.26 -6.70
N MET A 253 7.42 13.35 -6.70
CA MET A 253 6.94 14.71 -6.86
C MET A 253 7.87 15.47 -7.79
N GLU A 254 7.47 16.66 -8.19
CA GLU A 254 8.30 17.57 -8.98
C GLU A 254 8.81 18.74 -8.14
N SER A 255 10.03 19.17 -8.43
CA SER A 255 10.56 20.43 -7.90
C SER A 255 9.99 21.63 -8.66
N ASP A 256 10.31 22.83 -8.19
CA ASP A 256 10.05 24.09 -8.90
C ASP A 256 10.90 24.28 -10.18
N SER A 257 11.76 23.30 -10.49
CA SER A 257 12.57 23.23 -11.70
C SER A 257 12.11 22.14 -12.67
N ASP A 258 10.88 21.65 -12.53
CA ASP A 258 10.28 20.58 -13.35
C ASP A 258 11.12 19.29 -13.37
N THR A 259 11.84 19.00 -12.28
CA THR A 259 12.59 17.74 -12.13
C THR A 259 11.89 16.81 -11.16
N GLN A 260 11.64 15.57 -11.59
CA GLN A 260 11.04 14.54 -10.75
C GLN A 260 12.03 14.05 -9.70
N PHE A 261 11.55 13.84 -8.47
CA PHE A 261 12.32 13.25 -7.38
C PHE A 261 11.43 12.37 -6.50
N THR A 262 12.05 11.39 -5.84
CA THR A 262 11.36 10.56 -4.84
C THR A 262 11.17 11.35 -3.55
N ALA A 263 9.92 11.66 -3.21
CA ALA A 263 9.54 12.36 -1.99
C ALA A 263 9.47 11.42 -0.77
N GLY A 264 9.14 10.15 -1.02
CA GLY A 264 9.08 9.12 0.01
C GLY A 264 8.74 7.75 -0.54
N SER A 265 8.78 6.76 0.34
CA SER A 265 8.45 5.38 -0.01
C SER A 265 7.94 4.57 1.17
N VAL A 266 7.24 3.49 0.86
CA VAL A 266 6.84 2.45 1.83
C VAL A 266 7.37 1.13 1.33
N HIS A 267 8.17 0.47 2.17
CA HIS A 267 8.80 -0.80 1.81
C HIS A 267 9.11 -1.66 3.03
N PRO A 268 9.09 -2.99 2.89
CA PRO A 268 9.66 -3.88 3.88
C PRO A 268 11.18 -3.97 3.69
N GLN A 269 11.90 -4.13 4.79
CA GLN A 269 13.34 -4.42 4.80
C GLN A 269 13.60 -5.67 5.63
N ALA A 270 14.30 -6.65 5.07
CA ALA A 270 14.71 -7.83 5.82
C ALA A 270 15.83 -7.46 6.80
N THR A 271 15.71 -7.81 8.08
CA THR A 271 16.80 -7.70 9.06
C THR A 271 17.49 -9.04 9.28
N THR A 272 16.76 -10.13 9.09
CA THR A 272 17.28 -11.50 9.16
C THR A 272 16.59 -12.33 8.10
N VAL A 273 17.38 -13.02 7.28
CA VAL A 273 16.92 -13.83 6.14
C VAL A 273 17.19 -15.32 6.35
N THR A 274 17.53 -15.71 7.59
CA THR A 274 17.78 -17.11 7.94
C THR A 274 16.46 -17.88 7.96
N ASP A 275 16.43 -19.01 7.27
CA ASP A 275 15.26 -19.89 7.15
C ASP A 275 14.65 -20.21 8.51
N GLY A 276 13.35 -19.93 8.66
CA GLY A 276 12.59 -20.15 9.90
C GLY A 276 12.88 -19.15 11.02
N SER A 277 13.68 -18.11 10.78
CA SER A 277 13.96 -17.01 11.71
C SER A 277 13.90 -15.65 11.00
N GLU A 278 13.08 -15.55 9.95
CA GLU A 278 12.95 -14.35 9.14
C GLU A 278 12.36 -13.22 9.97
N VAL A 279 13.05 -12.09 9.95
CA VAL A 279 12.59 -10.86 10.60
C VAL A 279 12.70 -9.75 9.57
N SER A 280 11.66 -8.91 9.53
CA SER A 280 11.62 -7.72 8.69
C SER A 280 11.05 -6.53 9.44
N ASN A 281 11.41 -5.35 8.96
CA ASN A 281 10.77 -4.10 9.29
C ASN A 281 9.83 -3.70 8.15
N LEU A 282 8.76 -2.99 8.46
CA LEU A 282 8.04 -2.14 7.52
C LEU A 282 8.48 -0.70 7.75
N ILE A 283 8.90 -0.01 6.69
CA ILE A 283 9.50 1.31 6.75
C ILE A 283 8.65 2.29 5.94
N PHE A 284 8.30 3.41 6.56
CA PHE A 284 7.73 4.59 5.92
C PHE A 284 8.83 5.66 5.90
N GLN A 285 9.36 5.96 4.72
CA GLN A 285 10.55 6.78 4.55
C GLN A 285 10.22 8.08 3.82
N THR A 286 10.73 9.19 4.34
CA THR A 286 10.70 10.51 3.67
C THR A 286 12.04 10.81 3.03
N SER A 287 12.12 11.86 2.21
CA SER A 287 13.39 12.37 1.68
C SER A 287 13.62 13.85 2.03
N VAL A 288 14.91 14.23 2.12
CA VAL A 288 15.36 15.61 2.23
C VAL A 288 16.49 15.81 1.23
N SER A 289 16.37 16.84 0.38
CA SER A 289 17.35 17.14 -0.67
C SER A 289 17.67 15.97 -1.60
N GLY A 290 16.67 15.13 -1.90
CA GLY A 290 16.82 13.96 -2.77
C GLY A 290 17.49 12.75 -2.12
N ALA A 291 17.82 12.81 -0.82
CA ALA A 291 18.34 11.68 -0.05
C ALA A 291 17.28 11.13 0.91
N PRO A 292 17.25 9.81 1.18
CA PRO A 292 16.36 9.26 2.19
C PRO A 292 16.66 9.84 3.58
N ALA A 293 15.61 10.27 4.28
CA ALA A 293 15.65 10.97 5.56
C ALA A 293 14.84 10.21 6.63
N ASP A 294 14.20 10.93 7.56
CA ASP A 294 13.44 10.37 8.67
C ASP A 294 12.50 9.25 8.23
N ALA A 295 12.51 8.17 9.01
CA ALA A 295 11.67 7.01 8.78
C ALA A 295 10.88 6.65 10.03
N LEU A 296 9.58 6.42 9.85
CA LEU A 296 8.79 5.65 10.80
C LEU A 296 9.03 4.17 10.51
N ILE A 297 9.64 3.48 11.47
CA ILE A 297 9.97 2.06 11.36
C ILE A 297 9.03 1.29 12.28
N LEU A 298 8.28 0.35 11.72
CA LEU A 298 7.49 -0.62 12.45
C LEU A 298 8.12 -1.99 12.25
N GLY A 299 8.71 -2.52 13.31
CA GLY A 299 9.32 -3.83 13.26
C GLY A 299 9.52 -4.39 14.66
N THR A 300 9.80 -5.68 14.69
CA THR A 300 10.27 -6.37 15.89
C THR A 300 11.78 -6.42 15.82
N PRO A 301 12.54 -5.45 16.37
CA PRO A 301 13.86 -5.84 16.80
C PRO A 301 13.64 -7.01 17.78
N ASN A 302 14.39 -8.10 17.62
CA ASN A 302 14.58 -9.15 18.63
C ASN A 302 13.33 -9.76 19.33
N ASN A 303 12.27 -10.15 18.61
CA ASN A 303 11.10 -10.89 19.13
C ASN A 303 10.27 -10.19 20.24
N ASN A 304 10.45 -8.88 20.50
CA ASN A 304 9.84 -8.19 21.64
C ASN A 304 9.00 -6.95 21.26
N GLY A 305 7.95 -7.16 20.46
CA GLY A 305 6.87 -6.20 20.23
C GLY A 305 7.16 -5.10 19.19
N THR A 306 6.08 -4.55 18.60
CA THR A 306 6.12 -3.42 17.68
C THR A 306 6.56 -2.15 18.42
N LYS A 307 7.72 -1.59 18.06
CA LYS A 307 8.25 -0.36 18.66
C LYS A 307 8.12 0.81 17.68
N PHE A 308 7.59 1.95 18.13
CA PHE A 308 7.57 3.20 17.38
C PHE A 308 8.96 3.82 17.47
N ARG A 309 9.67 3.94 16.35
CA ARG A 309 10.92 4.70 16.25
C ARG A 309 10.64 6.00 15.51
N VAL A 310 11.01 7.13 16.09
CA VAL A 310 11.06 8.43 15.41
C VAL A 310 12.53 8.79 15.26
N ASN A 311 12.98 9.02 14.02
CA ASN A 311 14.36 9.40 13.72
C ASN A 311 15.41 8.42 14.30
N GLY A 312 15.23 7.11 14.03
CA GLY A 312 16.14 6.04 14.45
C GLY A 312 16.21 5.78 15.96
N THR A 313 15.57 6.62 16.78
CA THR A 313 15.57 6.53 18.23
C THR A 313 14.31 5.80 18.69
N MET A 314 14.49 4.81 19.55
CA MET A 314 13.40 4.08 20.18
C MET A 314 12.57 5.04 21.03
N VAL A 315 11.26 5.12 20.80
CA VAL A 315 10.34 5.70 21.78
C VAL A 315 10.06 4.64 22.85
N ASP A 316 11.12 4.19 23.52
CA ASP A 316 10.98 3.39 24.73
C ASP A 316 10.69 4.38 25.88
N ASP A 317 9.55 4.17 26.55
CA ASP A 317 9.15 4.72 27.84
C ASP A 317 9.45 6.23 28.07
N GLN A 318 8.45 7.09 27.79
CA GLN A 318 8.41 8.47 28.33
C GLN A 318 8.27 8.52 29.87
N GLY A 319 8.35 7.37 30.54
CA GLY A 319 8.36 7.23 31.97
C GLY A 319 9.67 7.64 32.64
N PHE A 320 9.71 7.44 33.95
CA PHE A 320 10.90 7.66 34.76
C PHE A 320 12.00 6.68 34.35
N ALA A 321 13.25 7.13 34.32
CA ALA A 321 14.39 6.25 34.06
C ALA A 321 14.40 5.07 35.05
N GLN A 322 14.91 3.91 34.62
CA GLN A 322 15.11 2.75 35.49
C GLN A 322 15.81 3.17 36.79
N ASN A 323 15.40 2.60 37.92
CA ASN A 323 15.91 2.93 39.26
C ASN A 323 15.54 4.34 39.77
N THR A 324 14.74 5.13 39.05
CA THR A 324 14.14 6.34 39.62
C THR A 324 13.28 5.94 40.81
N ALA A 325 13.43 6.63 41.94
CA ALA A 325 12.65 6.39 43.14
C ALA A 325 11.53 7.43 43.29
N MET A 326 10.33 6.98 43.67
CA MET A 326 9.17 7.85 43.94
C MET A 326 8.43 7.42 45.21
N VAL A 327 7.70 8.36 45.81
CA VAL A 327 6.85 8.13 46.99
C VAL A 327 5.40 7.91 46.53
N PHE A 328 4.74 6.87 47.06
CA PHE A 328 3.36 6.52 46.75
C PHE A 328 2.53 6.40 48.05
N TYR A 329 1.31 6.94 48.04
CA TYR A 329 0.35 6.80 49.13
C TYR A 329 -0.56 5.58 48.90
N GLN A 330 0.00 4.38 49.07
CA GLN A 330 -0.69 3.08 48.98
C GLN A 330 0.19 1.98 49.61
N GLU A 331 -0.38 0.80 49.87
CA GLU A 331 0.34 -0.30 50.53
C GLU A 331 1.24 -1.12 49.59
N THR A 332 0.75 -1.38 48.37
CA THR A 332 1.39 -2.21 47.34
C THR A 332 2.04 -1.34 46.26
N ALA A 333 3.20 -1.78 45.74
CA ALA A 333 3.84 -1.06 44.65
C ALA A 333 2.96 -1.09 43.37
N PRO A 334 2.84 0.03 42.64
CA PRO A 334 2.15 0.02 41.36
C PRO A 334 2.87 -0.88 40.36
N THR A 335 2.16 -1.36 39.34
CA THR A 335 2.74 -2.20 38.28
C THR A 335 3.94 -1.50 37.62
N GLY A 336 5.05 -2.23 37.47
CA GLY A 336 6.30 -1.69 36.91
C GLY A 336 7.17 -0.92 37.92
N TRP A 337 6.85 -1.03 39.21
CA TRP A 337 7.63 -0.50 40.33
C TRP A 337 7.84 -1.57 41.40
N THR A 338 9.03 -1.56 42.02
CA THR A 338 9.38 -2.43 43.14
C THR A 338 9.48 -1.62 44.44
N LYS A 339 8.80 -2.08 45.51
CA LYS A 339 8.84 -1.43 46.83
C LYS A 339 10.23 -1.52 47.45
N VAL A 340 10.73 -0.40 47.97
CA VAL A 340 11.92 -0.36 48.83
C VAL A 340 11.52 -0.83 50.22
N THR A 341 12.08 -1.94 50.69
CA THR A 341 11.64 -2.65 51.90
C THR A 341 12.60 -2.53 53.08
N SER A 342 13.69 -1.77 52.96
CA SER A 342 14.65 -1.61 54.05
C SER A 342 15.34 -0.24 54.02
N GLY A 343 15.82 0.19 55.19
CA GLY A 343 16.69 1.35 55.34
C GLY A 343 16.00 2.72 55.34
N ILE A 344 14.70 2.80 55.02
CA ILE A 344 13.96 4.07 54.89
C ILE A 344 12.81 4.25 55.89
N ASP A 345 12.41 3.19 56.58
CA ASP A 345 11.31 3.23 57.56
C ASP A 345 11.64 4.14 58.75
N ASP A 346 10.60 4.74 59.34
CA ASP A 346 10.68 5.57 60.55
C ASP A 346 11.62 6.79 60.39
N LYS A 347 11.56 7.42 59.21
CA LYS A 347 12.34 8.62 58.84
C LYS A 347 11.43 9.75 58.33
N ALA A 348 11.87 10.99 58.56
CA ALA A 348 11.24 12.17 57.96
C ALA A 348 11.72 12.41 56.52
N LEU A 349 10.85 12.97 55.66
CA LEU A 349 11.24 13.46 54.35
C LEU A 349 12.03 14.76 54.48
N ARG A 350 13.25 14.79 53.93
CA ARG A 350 14.11 15.98 53.86
C ARG A 350 14.34 16.39 52.42
N VAL A 351 13.91 17.59 52.05
CA VAL A 351 14.22 18.21 50.76
C VAL A 351 15.55 18.95 50.87
N GLN A 352 16.48 18.68 49.97
CA GLN A 352 17.79 19.32 49.91
C GLN A 352 18.21 19.59 48.46
N THR A 353 19.08 20.59 48.26
CA THR A 353 19.56 21.01 46.93
C THR A 353 20.89 20.36 46.51
N GLY A 354 21.51 19.52 47.36
CA GLY A 354 22.85 18.95 47.15
C GLY A 354 22.90 17.45 46.81
N SER A 355 24.11 16.95 46.52
CA SER A 355 24.40 15.59 45.99
C SER A 355 24.14 14.40 46.92
N ALA A 356 23.53 14.60 48.09
CA ALA A 356 23.20 13.53 49.03
C ALA A 356 21.77 12.96 48.81
N GLY A 357 21.08 13.35 47.72
CA GLY A 357 19.75 12.84 47.38
C GLY A 357 19.74 11.31 47.28
N GLY A 358 18.76 10.66 47.90
CA GLY A 358 18.67 9.19 47.94
C GLY A 358 19.50 8.50 49.02
N THR A 359 20.19 9.24 49.89
CA THR A 359 20.91 8.67 51.06
C THR A 359 20.15 8.90 52.36
N THR A 360 20.33 7.99 53.33
CA THR A 360 19.69 8.06 54.65
C THR A 360 20.61 8.78 55.64
N GLY A 361 20.04 9.49 56.62
CA GLY A 361 20.79 10.21 57.65
C GLY A 361 19.97 10.47 58.91
N GLY A 362 20.62 10.98 59.96
CA GLY A 362 20.03 11.15 61.30
C GLY A 362 20.18 9.89 62.18
N SER A 363 20.13 10.07 63.51
CA SER A 363 20.34 8.99 64.49
C SER A 363 19.10 8.65 65.34
N VAL A 364 18.08 9.51 65.34
CA VAL A 364 16.84 9.33 66.11
C VAL A 364 15.71 8.99 65.14
N ALA A 365 14.97 7.93 65.43
CA ALA A 365 13.77 7.52 64.72
C ALA A 365 12.70 8.63 64.73
N PHE A 366 11.90 8.75 63.67
CA PHE A 366 10.86 9.77 63.58
C PHE A 366 9.88 9.66 64.75
N GLU A 367 9.35 8.47 65.00
CA GLU A 367 8.40 8.24 66.10
C GLU A 367 9.01 8.52 67.47
N THR A 368 10.31 8.28 67.63
CA THR A 368 11.02 8.60 68.89
C THR A 368 11.23 10.09 69.07
N ALA A 369 11.58 10.80 67.99
CA ALA A 369 11.82 12.23 68.03
C ALA A 369 10.54 13.01 68.34
N PHE A 370 9.40 12.56 67.81
CA PHE A 370 8.09 13.18 67.98
C PHE A 370 7.27 12.60 69.16
N ALA A 371 7.75 11.54 69.81
CA ALA A 371 7.12 11.04 71.04
C ALA A 371 7.02 12.12 72.12
N SER A 372 5.99 12.00 72.96
CA SER A 372 5.79 12.87 74.12
C SER A 372 6.99 12.79 75.07
N GLN A 373 7.70 13.91 75.23
CA GLN A 373 8.87 14.01 76.10
C GLN A 373 8.55 14.93 77.27
N THR A 374 8.86 14.49 78.50
CA THR A 374 8.75 15.34 79.69
C THR A 374 10.13 15.92 80.01
N PRO A 375 10.34 17.24 79.82
CA PRO A 375 11.61 17.85 80.18
C PRO A 375 11.83 17.73 81.68
N SER A 376 12.96 17.13 82.06
CA SER A 376 13.38 17.03 83.45
C SER A 376 14.88 17.31 83.57
N GLY A 377 15.27 17.99 84.65
CA GLY A 377 16.66 18.34 84.91
C GLY A 377 16.82 19.08 86.24
N SER A 378 18.08 19.26 86.66
CA SER A 378 18.45 20.07 87.81
C SER A 378 19.19 21.32 87.35
N VAL A 379 18.89 22.47 87.97
CA VAL A 379 19.68 23.69 87.81
C VAL A 379 20.41 23.94 89.12
N THR A 380 21.74 23.95 89.07
CA THR A 380 22.58 24.32 90.21
C THR A 380 22.86 25.81 90.15
N VAL A 381 22.33 26.58 91.11
CA VAL A 381 22.66 28.00 91.26
C VAL A 381 23.70 28.15 92.37
N THR A 382 24.92 28.52 91.99
CA THR A 382 25.98 28.85 92.94
C THR A 382 25.99 30.37 93.15
N VAL A 383 25.54 30.84 94.32
CA VAL A 383 25.74 32.24 94.71
C VAL A 383 27.15 32.37 95.29
N ALA A 384 27.97 33.24 94.70
CA ALA A 384 29.34 33.45 95.16
C ALA A 384 29.38 34.08 96.57
N ASN A 385 30.44 33.76 97.31
CA ASN A 385 30.67 34.22 98.68
C ASN A 385 30.62 35.75 98.79
N ARG A 386 29.89 36.28 99.78
CA ARG A 386 29.83 37.72 100.08
C ARG A 386 30.39 38.01 101.47
N THR A 387 31.48 38.77 101.55
CA THR A 387 32.01 39.27 102.82
C THR A 387 31.12 40.39 103.35
N LEU A 388 30.63 40.27 104.59
CA LEU A 388 29.93 41.36 105.27
C LEU A 388 30.95 42.41 105.71
N THR A 389 30.76 43.67 105.30
CA THR A 389 31.63 44.77 105.70
C THR A 389 31.26 45.28 107.10
N VAL A 390 32.20 45.97 107.75
CA VAL A 390 32.04 46.47 109.14
C VAL A 390 30.82 47.41 109.28
N ASP A 391 30.42 48.09 108.20
CA ASP A 391 29.19 48.91 108.15
C ASP A 391 27.89 48.09 108.24
N MET A 392 27.98 46.78 107.96
CA MET A 392 26.87 45.82 108.03
C MET A 392 26.77 45.15 109.42
N LEU A 393 27.61 45.54 110.40
CA LEU A 393 27.61 45.04 111.78
C LEU A 393 27.24 46.15 112.78
N ALA A 394 26.25 45.90 113.65
CA ALA A 394 25.74 46.88 114.61
C ALA A 394 26.74 47.19 115.76
N VAL A 395 27.01 48.47 116.02
CA VAL A 395 27.99 48.95 117.03
C VAL A 395 27.43 48.82 118.46
N HIS A 396 28.24 48.32 119.41
CA HIS A 396 27.94 48.33 120.85
C HIS A 396 29.20 48.62 121.70
N SER A 397 29.05 49.02 122.99
CA SER A 397 30.15 49.40 123.90
C SER A 397 29.99 48.85 125.33
N HIS A 398 31.10 48.70 126.07
CA HIS A 398 31.12 48.22 127.46
C HIS A 398 32.03 49.05 128.39
N SER A 399 31.72 49.09 129.70
CA SER A 399 32.43 49.85 130.74
C SER A 399 32.54 49.08 132.07
N VAL A 400 33.70 49.14 132.77
CA VAL A 400 33.90 48.60 134.14
C VAL A 400 34.89 49.47 134.95
N ARG A 401 34.71 49.65 136.27
CA ARG A 401 35.58 50.45 137.20
C ARG A 401 35.93 49.73 138.54
N GLY A 402 37.26 49.62 138.82
CA GLY A 402 38.06 49.64 140.10
C GLY A 402 37.66 48.83 141.37
N SER A 403 38.54 48.44 142.33
CA SER A 403 39.98 48.68 142.64
C SER A 403 40.53 47.71 143.75
N VAL A 404 41.85 47.48 143.86
CA VAL A 404 42.53 46.71 144.95
C VAL A 404 43.76 47.48 145.52
N ALA A 405 44.15 47.24 146.80
CA ALA A 405 44.90 48.14 147.74
C ALA A 405 46.36 47.76 148.12
N ALA A 406 47.13 48.65 148.80
CA ALA A 406 48.48 48.40 149.36
C ALA A 406 48.76 49.12 150.72
N SER A 407 49.58 48.52 151.60
CA SER A 407 49.78 48.87 153.02
C SER A 407 51.09 49.62 153.37
N GLY A 408 50.94 50.82 153.97
CA GLY A 408 51.79 51.45 155.00
C GLY A 408 53.23 51.85 154.64
N GLY A 409 53.61 53.10 154.38
CA GLY A 409 52.92 54.39 154.45
C GLY A 409 53.99 55.48 154.68
N ALA A 410 54.39 56.31 153.73
CA ALA A 410 53.86 56.58 152.39
C ALA A 410 54.64 55.85 151.27
N VAL A 411 53.94 55.02 150.48
CA VAL A 411 54.50 54.22 149.39
C VAL A 411 53.49 54.21 148.23
N PHE A 412 53.82 54.84 147.09
CA PHE A 412 53.20 54.50 145.80
C PHE A 412 54.33 54.00 144.91
N GLY A 413 54.65 52.72 145.12
CA GLY A 413 55.83 52.05 144.59
C GLY A 413 55.65 51.58 143.15
N ALA A 414 56.71 51.82 142.39
CA ALA A 414 57.02 51.26 141.09
C ALA A 414 56.83 49.72 141.03
N GLY A 415 56.55 49.10 139.88
CA GLY A 415 56.64 49.68 138.55
C GLY A 415 56.31 48.68 137.45
N ALA A 416 56.91 48.94 136.30
CA ALA A 416 56.78 48.25 135.02
C ALA A 416 55.49 48.53 134.24
N THR A 417 55.65 49.44 133.28
CA THR A 417 55.04 49.36 131.96
C THR A 417 54.99 47.92 131.45
N SER A 418 53.79 47.41 131.18
CA SER A 418 53.58 46.50 130.05
C SER A 418 52.09 46.49 129.71
N GLY A 419 51.79 47.00 128.52
CA GLY A 419 50.47 46.84 127.93
C GLY A 419 50.26 45.38 127.52
N THR A 420 49.04 44.91 127.70
CA THR A 420 48.53 43.75 126.99
C THR A 420 47.13 44.07 126.49
N ASN A 421 47.10 44.44 125.20
CA ASN A 421 45.93 44.33 124.36
C ASN A 421 45.47 42.87 124.35
N THR A 422 44.17 42.62 124.50
CA THR A 422 43.58 41.34 124.05
C THR A 422 42.55 41.65 122.99
N ALA A 423 42.81 41.07 121.81
CA ALA A 423 42.29 41.40 120.50
C ALA A 423 40.78 41.22 120.35
N THR A 424 40.23 42.11 119.53
CA THR A 424 38.84 42.15 119.07
C THR A 424 38.74 41.40 117.75
N GLU A 425 38.51 40.09 117.77
CA GLU A 425 38.13 39.37 116.53
C GLU A 425 37.07 38.30 116.85
N GLY A 426 35.83 38.55 116.43
CA GLY A 426 34.80 37.52 116.26
C GLY A 426 34.99 36.86 114.90
N ASN A 427 35.10 35.53 114.88
CA ASN A 427 35.28 34.73 113.67
C ASN A 427 34.09 34.88 112.70
N SER A 428 34.38 35.22 111.44
CA SER A 428 33.44 35.26 110.32
C SER A 428 33.82 34.21 109.26
N ASP A 429 33.66 32.93 109.61
CA ASP A 429 33.89 31.85 108.66
C ASP A 429 32.87 31.90 107.51
N PRO A 430 33.33 31.82 106.24
CA PRO A 430 32.41 31.76 105.12
C PRO A 430 31.60 30.46 105.14
N HIS A 431 30.29 30.55 104.91
CA HIS A 431 29.45 29.38 104.68
C HIS A 431 28.69 29.52 103.37
N ASN A 432 28.48 28.39 102.70
CA ASN A 432 27.72 28.33 101.45
C ASN A 432 26.25 28.01 101.73
N HIS A 433 25.38 28.63 100.94
CA HIS A 433 23.99 28.17 100.78
C HIS A 433 23.88 27.41 99.46
N SER A 434 23.62 26.11 99.52
CA SER A 434 23.28 25.30 98.35
C SER A 434 21.77 25.14 98.29
N ALA A 435 21.15 25.62 97.21
CA ALA A 435 19.75 25.37 96.90
C ALA A 435 19.68 24.64 95.55
N THR A 436 19.29 23.37 95.58
CA THR A 436 18.96 22.60 94.38
C THR A 436 17.46 22.72 94.09
N GLY A 437 17.12 23.44 93.01
CA GLY A 437 15.78 23.43 92.46
C GLY A 437 15.68 22.40 91.33
N SER A 438 14.72 21.47 91.42
CA SER A 438 14.32 20.68 90.26
C SER A 438 13.30 21.46 89.44
N PHE A 439 13.36 21.35 88.12
CA PHE A 439 12.24 21.72 87.27
C PHE A 439 11.65 20.44 86.66
N SER A 440 10.34 20.29 86.75
CA SER A 440 9.57 19.33 85.96
C SER A 440 8.58 20.12 85.12
N GLY A 441 8.73 20.06 83.79
CA GLY A 441 7.75 20.64 82.87
C GLY A 441 6.58 19.68 82.64
N SER A 442 5.46 20.18 82.13
CA SER A 442 4.46 19.33 81.48
C SER A 442 5.07 18.68 80.24
N ALA A 443 4.60 17.48 79.89
CA ALA A 443 5.10 16.79 78.69
C ALA A 443 4.86 17.65 77.45
N ILE A 444 5.92 17.82 76.64
CA ILE A 444 5.82 18.42 75.32
C ILE A 444 5.33 17.29 74.40
N ASN A 445 4.04 17.31 74.09
CA ASN A 445 3.45 16.33 73.18
C ASN A 445 3.61 16.80 71.73
N LEU A 446 4.52 16.17 70.99
CA LEU A 446 4.73 16.41 69.57
C LEU A 446 4.23 15.24 68.72
N ASP A 447 3.42 14.33 69.29
CA ASP A 447 2.90 13.16 68.59
C ASP A 447 1.93 13.60 67.49
N VAL A 448 2.43 13.65 66.27
CA VAL A 448 1.72 14.16 65.09
C VAL A 448 1.05 13.02 64.34
N ALA A 449 -0.20 13.22 63.94
CA ALA A 449 -0.87 12.30 63.03
C ALA A 449 -0.14 12.26 61.67
N TYR A 450 0.05 11.06 61.11
CA TYR A 450 0.78 10.85 59.87
C TYR A 450 0.03 9.96 58.86
N LEU A 451 0.44 10.06 57.59
CA LEU A 451 0.01 9.17 56.51
C LEU A 451 1.15 8.20 56.16
N ASN A 452 0.83 6.90 56.10
CA ASN A 452 1.79 5.89 55.64
C ASN A 452 1.95 5.95 54.13
N VAL A 453 3.20 6.09 53.67
CA VAL A 453 3.59 6.06 52.26
C VAL A 453 4.67 5.01 52.05
N ILE A 454 4.81 4.55 50.81
CA ILE A 454 5.88 3.63 50.39
C ILE A 454 6.79 4.33 49.38
N VAL A 455 8.07 3.98 49.38
CA VAL A 455 8.99 4.35 48.30
C VAL A 455 9.12 3.17 47.36
N CYS A 456 9.06 3.39 46.06
CA CYS A 456 9.31 2.36 45.05
C CYS A 456 10.33 2.84 44.03
N THR A 457 11.08 1.91 43.46
CA THR A 457 12.01 2.15 42.33
C THR A 457 11.41 1.61 41.04
N LYS A 458 11.55 2.36 39.94
CA LYS A 458 11.09 1.94 38.62
C LYS A 458 11.83 0.68 38.17
N ASP A 459 11.06 -0.35 37.80
CA ASP A 459 11.59 -1.63 37.31
C ASP A 459 12.33 -1.46 35.96
N ALA A 460 13.12 -2.48 35.60
CA ALA A 460 13.87 -2.58 34.35
C ALA A 460 13.02 -2.56 33.08
#